data_AF-A0A1H7XHW8-F1
#
_entry.id   AF-A0A1H7XHW8-F1
#
_cell.length_a   1.000
_cell.length_b   1.000
_cell.length_c   1.000
_cell.angle_alpha   90.00
_cell.angle_beta   90.00
_cell.angle_gamma   90.00
#
_symmetry.space_group_name_H-M   'P 1'
#
loop_
_entity.id
_entity.type
_entity.pdbx_description
1 polymer ?
#
loop_
_entity_poly.entity_id
_entity_poly.type
_entity_poly.pdbx_seq_one_letter_code
_entity_poly.pdbx_strand_id
1 'polypeptide(L)'
;MSTNEVKECLNNLVATQGLFYTKLHQAHWYIRGHHFFDLHVKLEDYYDEITVHMDDTAERLLQLGGEPYSTLQEFIDHSAIEESLDNKYIPEEPFVKAVIKDFEKLRDELAKGIDLVDENNDDVTVDMLIEQKAYIDKVIWMLWAYSGKNALGK
;
A
#
# COMPACT_ATOMS: atom_id res chain seq x y z
N MET A 1 15.26 -17.25 14.52
CA MET A 1 14.69 -17.64 13.21
C MET A 1 13.30 -17.04 13.16
N SER A 2 12.95 -16.32 12.09
CA SER A 2 11.59 -15.74 11.94
C SER A 2 10.54 -16.83 12.01
N THR A 3 9.43 -16.56 12.69
CA THR A 3 8.27 -17.46 12.75
C THR A 3 7.55 -17.51 11.40
N ASN A 4 6.75 -18.56 11.20
CA ASN A 4 5.93 -18.69 9.99
C ASN A 4 4.89 -17.56 9.88
N GLU A 5 4.37 -17.08 11.02
CA GLU A 5 3.40 -15.99 11.08
C GLU A 5 3.99 -14.67 10.59
N VAL A 6 5.22 -14.32 11.00
CA VAL A 6 5.92 -13.13 10.47
C VAL A 6 6.16 -13.25 8.98
N LYS A 7 6.57 -14.43 8.49
CA LYS A 7 6.79 -14.66 7.06
C LYS A 7 5.50 -14.49 6.25
N GLU A 8 4.40 -15.06 6.74
CA GLU A 8 3.08 -14.93 6.10
C GLU A 8 2.60 -13.48 6.10
N CYS A 9 2.80 -12.75 7.20
CA CYS A 9 2.48 -11.33 7.28
C CYS A 9 3.24 -10.51 6.22
N LEU A 10 4.56 -10.68 6.11
CA LEU A 10 5.34 -10.02 5.06
C LEU A 10 4.89 -10.43 3.66
N ASN A 11 4.50 -11.69 3.46
CA ASN A 11 4.03 -12.16 2.17
C ASN A 11 2.70 -11.51 1.75
N ASN A 12 1.77 -11.37 2.70
CA ASN A 12 0.51 -10.66 2.47
C ASN A 12 0.73 -9.16 2.21
N LEU A 13 1.76 -8.55 2.81
CA LEU A 13 2.18 -7.18 2.49
C LEU A 13 2.71 -7.07 1.06
N VAL A 14 3.56 -8.00 0.61
CA VAL A 14 4.03 -8.08 -0.80
C VAL A 14 2.84 -8.16 -1.75
N ALA A 15 1.88 -9.05 -1.47
CA ALA A 15 0.66 -9.19 -2.27
C ALA A 15 -0.17 -7.89 -2.32
N THR A 16 -0.36 -7.26 -1.16
CA THR A 16 -1.12 -6.02 -1.04
C THR A 16 -0.43 -4.88 -1.79
N GLN A 17 0.89 -4.71 -1.64
CA GLN A 17 1.67 -3.68 -2.34
C GLN A 17 1.70 -3.90 -3.85
N GLY A 18 1.87 -5.15 -4.31
CA GLY A 18 1.86 -5.49 -5.74
C GLY A 18 0.51 -5.26 -6.41
N LEU A 19 -0.60 -5.61 -5.74
CA LEU A 19 -1.93 -5.26 -6.23
C LEU A 19 -2.15 -3.74 -6.19
N PHE A 20 -1.62 -3.05 -5.17
CA PHE A 20 -1.79 -1.61 -5.05
C PHE A 20 -1.04 -0.83 -6.11
N TYR A 21 0.17 -1.25 -6.46
CA TYR A 21 0.93 -0.73 -7.60
C TYR A 21 0.09 -0.74 -8.88
N THR A 22 -0.60 -1.86 -9.14
CA THR A 22 -1.49 -2.00 -10.31
C THR A 22 -2.72 -1.08 -10.21
N LYS A 23 -3.31 -0.94 -9.03
CA LYS A 23 -4.45 -0.02 -8.81
C LYS A 23 -4.05 1.45 -8.92
N LEU A 24 -2.85 1.83 -8.50
CA LEU A 24 -2.34 3.19 -8.67
C LEU A 24 -2.09 3.51 -10.14
N HIS A 25 -1.67 2.54 -10.96
CA HIS A 25 -1.67 2.68 -12.43
C HIS A 25 -3.07 2.91 -12.99
N GLN A 26 -4.06 2.14 -12.51
CA GLN A 26 -5.46 2.39 -12.89
C GLN A 26 -5.88 3.83 -12.52
N ALA A 27 -5.49 4.31 -11.34
CA ALA A 27 -5.73 5.70 -10.95
C ALA A 27 -5.05 6.70 -11.89
N HIS A 28 -3.75 6.53 -12.10
CA HIS A 28 -2.93 7.40 -12.92
C HIS A 28 -3.44 7.51 -14.37
N TRP A 29 -3.92 6.40 -14.96
CA TRP A 29 -4.45 6.40 -16.33
C TRP A 29 -5.88 6.92 -16.45
N TYR A 30 -6.74 6.68 -15.46
CA TYR A 30 -8.18 6.92 -15.58
C TYR A 30 -8.68 8.16 -14.81
N ILE A 31 -7.83 8.82 -14.01
CA ILE A 31 -8.20 10.06 -13.34
C ILE A 31 -8.57 11.13 -14.38
N ARG A 32 -9.62 11.90 -14.09
CA ARG A 32 -10.13 12.98 -14.94
C ARG A 32 -10.68 14.08 -14.05
N GLY A 33 -10.54 15.32 -14.49
CA GLY A 33 -11.03 16.48 -13.74
C GLY A 33 -10.14 17.70 -13.97
N HIS A 34 -10.47 18.79 -13.26
CA HIS A 34 -9.70 20.03 -13.34
C HIS A 34 -8.28 19.88 -12.78
N HIS A 35 -8.05 18.90 -11.91
CA HIS A 35 -6.77 18.65 -11.27
C HIS A 35 -6.01 17.47 -11.90
N PHE A 36 -6.36 17.08 -13.13
CA PHE A 36 -5.75 15.95 -13.83
C PHE A 36 -4.23 15.99 -13.78
N PHE A 37 -3.61 17.11 -14.15
CA PHE A 37 -2.15 17.19 -14.24
C PHE A 37 -1.45 17.00 -12.90
N ASP A 38 -2.01 17.53 -11.81
CA ASP A 38 -1.43 17.39 -10.48
C ASP A 38 -1.61 15.97 -9.95
N LEU A 39 -2.82 15.41 -10.07
CA LEU A 39 -3.12 14.07 -9.60
C LEU A 39 -2.41 12.99 -10.42
N HIS A 40 -2.31 13.17 -11.74
CA HIS A 40 -1.63 12.21 -12.62
C HIS A 40 -0.17 12.02 -12.20
N VAL A 41 0.58 13.12 -12.01
CA VAL A 41 1.96 13.08 -11.53
C VAL A 41 2.04 12.53 -10.10
N LYS A 42 1.12 12.92 -9.22
CA LYS A 42 1.13 12.42 -7.84
C LYS A 42 0.86 10.93 -7.71
N LEU A 43 -0.02 10.38 -8.55
CA LEU A 43 -0.29 8.94 -8.55
C LEU A 43 0.92 8.14 -9.06
N GLU A 44 1.76 8.75 -9.90
CA GLU A 44 3.06 8.21 -10.31
C GLU A 44 4.06 8.18 -9.16
N ASP A 45 4.28 9.33 -8.50
CA ASP A 45 5.10 9.38 -7.28
C ASP A 45 4.70 8.28 -6.27
N TYR A 46 3.39 8.02 -6.15
CA TYR A 46 2.89 7.00 -5.23
C TYR A 46 3.12 5.56 -5.68
N TYR A 47 2.94 5.23 -6.97
CA TYR A 47 3.24 3.86 -7.40
C TYR A 47 4.73 3.56 -7.38
N ASP A 48 5.58 4.57 -7.60
CA ASP A 48 7.03 4.45 -7.52
C ASP A 48 7.47 4.12 -6.08
N GLU A 49 6.92 4.82 -5.08
CA GLU A 49 7.26 4.51 -3.69
C GLU A 49 6.69 3.15 -3.26
N ILE A 50 5.45 2.81 -3.67
CA ILE A 50 4.85 1.52 -3.34
C ILE A 50 5.65 0.36 -3.95
N THR A 51 6.24 0.51 -5.15
CA THR A 51 7.10 -0.55 -5.69
C THR A 51 8.43 -0.68 -4.95
N VAL A 52 8.97 0.39 -4.37
CA VAL A 52 10.14 0.31 -3.48
C VAL A 52 9.79 -0.45 -2.21
N HIS A 53 8.69 -0.09 -1.55
CA HIS A 53 8.20 -0.80 -0.37
C HIS A 53 7.95 -2.29 -0.63
N MET A 54 7.41 -2.63 -1.81
CA MET A 54 7.19 -4.01 -2.23
C MET A 54 8.50 -4.79 -2.34
N ASP A 55 9.51 -4.21 -2.99
CA ASP A 55 10.83 -4.81 -3.16
C ASP A 55 11.51 -5.04 -1.81
N ASP A 56 11.57 -4.02 -0.96
CA ASP A 56 12.14 -4.10 0.39
C ASP A 56 11.47 -5.21 1.22
N THR A 57 10.13 -5.29 1.15
CA THR A 57 9.36 -6.30 1.89
C THR A 57 9.63 -7.71 1.36
N ALA A 58 9.70 -7.89 0.04
CA ALA A 58 9.98 -9.18 -0.59
C ALA A 58 11.42 -9.65 -0.32
N GLU A 59 12.40 -8.75 -0.45
CA GLU A 59 13.79 -9.05 -0.14
C GLU A 59 13.98 -9.32 1.36
N ARG A 60 13.28 -8.60 2.23
CA ARG A 60 13.30 -8.88 3.67
C ARG A 60 12.75 -10.27 3.98
N LEU A 61 11.64 -10.67 3.34
CA LEU A 61 11.09 -12.01 3.46
C LEU A 61 12.10 -13.10 3.03
N LEU A 62 12.82 -12.88 1.92
CA LEU A 62 13.89 -13.77 1.46
C LEU A 62 15.03 -13.89 2.49
N GLN A 63 15.46 -12.78 3.09
CA GLN A 63 16.49 -12.78 4.15
C GLN A 63 16.07 -13.60 5.38
N LEU A 64 14.76 -13.66 5.67
CA LEU A 64 14.18 -14.48 6.73
C LEU A 64 13.95 -15.95 6.31
N GLY A 65 14.28 -16.30 5.07
CA GLY A 65 14.07 -17.63 4.49
C GLY A 65 12.61 -17.94 4.19
N GLY A 66 11.83 -16.94 3.78
CA GLY A 66 10.51 -17.11 3.17
C GLY A 66 10.57 -17.10 1.64
N GLU A 67 9.41 -17.19 1.02
CA GLU A 67 9.24 -17.26 -0.44
C GLU A 67 8.16 -16.24 -0.84
N PRO A 68 8.54 -15.05 -1.37
CA PRO A 68 7.58 -14.00 -1.68
C PRO A 68 6.66 -14.40 -2.83
N TYR A 69 5.38 -14.05 -2.70
CA TYR A 69 4.42 -14.08 -3.79
C TYR A 69 4.95 -13.25 -4.96
N SER A 70 4.78 -13.76 -6.17
CA SER A 70 5.43 -13.18 -7.35
C SER A 70 4.59 -13.31 -8.62
N THR A 71 3.33 -13.71 -8.49
CA THR A 71 2.37 -13.78 -9.58
C THR A 71 1.13 -12.94 -9.28
N LEU A 72 0.48 -12.44 -10.34
CA LEU A 72 -0.73 -11.63 -10.21
C LEU A 72 -1.85 -12.38 -9.47
N GLN A 73 -1.97 -13.70 -9.67
CA GLN A 73 -2.99 -14.49 -8.98
C GLN A 73 -2.73 -14.54 -7.48
N GLU A 74 -1.48 -14.74 -7.06
CA GLU A 74 -1.12 -14.69 -5.63
C GLU A 74 -1.40 -13.31 -5.03
N PHE A 75 -1.12 -12.23 -5.77
CA PHE A 75 -1.44 -10.88 -5.30
C PHE A 75 -2.94 -10.68 -5.10
N ILE A 76 -3.76 -11.20 -6.03
CA ILE A 76 -5.23 -11.15 -5.93
C ILE A 76 -5.73 -11.98 -4.73
N ASP A 77 -5.17 -13.16 -4.52
CA ASP A 77 -5.66 -14.10 -3.50
C ASP A 77 -5.27 -13.71 -2.07
N HIS A 78 -4.16 -12.97 -1.89
CA HIS A 78 -3.57 -12.69 -0.58
C HIS A 78 -3.55 -11.22 -0.15
N SER A 79 -3.97 -10.30 -1.04
CA SER A 79 -4.01 -8.86 -0.74
C SER A 79 -5.15 -8.47 0.20
N ALA A 80 -4.91 -7.49 1.09
CA ALA A 80 -5.95 -6.87 1.93
C ALA A 80 -6.82 -5.84 1.17
N ILE A 81 -6.37 -5.42 -0.01
CA ILE A 81 -7.12 -4.55 -0.93
C ILE A 81 -7.66 -5.36 -2.10
N GLU A 82 -8.71 -4.86 -2.74
CA GLU A 82 -9.38 -5.52 -3.86
C GLU A 82 -9.27 -4.64 -5.11
N GLU A 83 -9.01 -5.23 -6.27
CA GLU A 83 -9.14 -4.52 -7.55
C GLU A 83 -10.60 -4.46 -8.01
N SER A 84 -10.90 -3.46 -8.85
CA SER A 84 -12.23 -3.35 -9.46
C SER A 84 -12.10 -2.87 -10.90
N LEU A 85 -12.87 -3.50 -11.79
CA LEU A 85 -13.01 -3.08 -13.18
C LEU A 85 -13.88 -1.83 -13.30
N ASP A 86 -14.79 -1.61 -12.35
CA ASP A 86 -15.82 -0.56 -12.40
C ASP A 86 -15.25 0.82 -12.05
N ASN A 87 -14.11 0.88 -11.36
CA ASN A 87 -13.49 2.12 -10.89
C ASN A 87 -12.84 2.97 -12.01
N LYS A 88 -12.82 2.52 -13.27
CA LYS A 88 -12.15 3.21 -14.40
C LYS A 88 -12.86 4.50 -14.88
N TYR A 89 -14.11 4.72 -14.46
CA TYR A 89 -14.94 5.81 -15.01
C TYR A 89 -15.68 6.62 -13.94
N ILE A 90 -15.17 6.62 -12.70
CA ILE A 90 -15.75 7.39 -11.60
C ILE A 90 -15.22 8.83 -11.57
N PRO A 91 -15.99 9.80 -11.03
CA PRO A 91 -15.53 11.18 -10.85
C PRO A 91 -14.29 11.30 -9.94
N GLU A 92 -13.60 12.45 -10.01
CA GLU A 92 -12.36 12.73 -9.27
C GLU A 92 -12.46 12.46 -7.75
N GLU A 93 -13.45 13.03 -7.06
CA GLU A 93 -13.62 12.90 -5.60
C GLU A 93 -13.80 11.45 -5.13
N PRO A 94 -14.73 10.64 -5.68
CA PRO A 94 -14.83 9.23 -5.31
C PRO A 94 -13.60 8.43 -5.71
N PHE A 95 -12.87 8.83 -6.76
CA PHE A 95 -11.61 8.20 -7.14
C PHE A 95 -10.54 8.41 -6.07
N VAL A 96 -10.28 9.67 -5.69
CA VAL A 96 -9.32 10.02 -4.64
C VAL A 96 -9.70 9.35 -3.33
N LYS A 97 -10.99 9.32 -2.99
CA LYS A 97 -11.48 8.62 -1.80
C LYS A 97 -11.23 7.12 -1.83
N ALA A 98 -11.36 6.46 -2.99
CA ALA A 98 -11.02 5.04 -3.14
C ALA A 98 -9.53 4.80 -2.89
N VAL A 99 -8.65 5.62 -3.47
CA VAL A 99 -7.20 5.56 -3.25
C VAL A 99 -6.85 5.78 -1.77
N ILE A 100 -7.47 6.76 -1.10
CA ILE A 100 -7.29 6.97 0.34
C ILE A 100 -7.68 5.73 1.14
N LYS A 101 -8.79 5.07 0.78
CA LYS A 101 -9.25 3.87 1.49
C LYS A 101 -8.29 2.70 1.34
N ASP A 102 -7.64 2.56 0.19
CA ASP A 102 -6.60 1.55 0.00
C ASP A 102 -5.34 1.87 0.82
N PHE A 103 -4.92 3.14 0.86
CA PHE A 103 -3.83 3.57 1.76
C PHE A 103 -4.15 3.33 3.24
N GLU A 104 -5.37 3.64 3.68
CA GLU A 104 -5.81 3.39 5.06
C GLU A 104 -5.78 1.89 5.39
N LYS A 105 -6.20 1.02 4.46
CA LYS A 105 -6.10 -0.44 4.62
C LYS A 105 -4.64 -0.88 4.74
N LEU A 106 -3.77 -0.42 3.84
CA LEU A 106 -2.33 -0.76 3.89
C LEU A 106 -1.68 -0.27 5.19
N ARG A 107 -2.00 0.95 5.66
CA ARG A 107 -1.54 1.46 6.97
C ARG A 107 -1.96 0.53 8.11
N ASP A 108 -3.20 0.06 8.10
CA ASP A 108 -3.73 -0.79 9.16
C ASP A 108 -3.08 -2.18 9.12
N GLU A 109 -2.78 -2.73 7.94
CA GLU A 109 -1.98 -3.96 7.80
C GLU A 109 -0.52 -3.77 8.26
N LEU A 110 0.11 -2.64 7.93
CA LEU A 110 1.45 -2.30 8.43
C LEU A 110 1.45 -2.19 9.96
N ALA A 111 0.44 -1.58 10.57
CA ALA A 111 0.33 -1.47 12.02
C ALA A 111 0.23 -2.86 12.68
N LYS A 112 -0.61 -3.75 12.15
CA LYS A 112 -0.68 -5.15 12.63
C LYS A 112 0.64 -5.89 12.44
N GLY A 113 1.31 -5.67 11.32
CA GLY A 113 2.62 -6.26 11.02
C GLY A 113 3.68 -5.80 12.01
N ILE A 114 3.73 -4.50 12.33
CA ILE A 114 4.64 -3.94 13.34
C ILE A 114 4.45 -4.65 14.68
N ASP A 115 3.22 -4.72 15.19
CA ASP A 115 2.92 -5.37 16.48
C ASP A 115 3.35 -6.85 16.46
N LEU A 116 2.99 -7.59 15.41
CA LEU A 116 3.34 -9.02 15.27
C LEU A 116 4.86 -9.23 15.21
N VAL A 117 5.58 -8.41 14.46
CA VAL A 117 7.03 -8.55 14.27
C VAL A 117 7.77 -8.16 15.55
N ASP A 118 7.30 -7.15 16.27
CA ASP A 118 7.84 -6.73 17.58
C ASP A 118 7.70 -7.84 18.63
N GLU A 119 6.53 -8.50 18.69
CA GLU A 119 6.30 -9.68 19.54
C GLU A 119 7.28 -10.83 19.24
N ASN A 120 7.83 -10.87 18.02
CA ASN A 120 8.79 -11.87 17.57
C ASN A 120 10.26 -11.41 17.63
N ASN A 121 10.54 -10.23 18.20
CA ASN A 121 11.88 -9.66 18.40
C ASN A 121 12.69 -9.52 17.10
N ASP A 122 12.06 -9.06 16.02
CA ASP A 122 12.72 -8.74 14.75
C ASP A 122 12.78 -7.22 14.51
N ASP A 123 13.70 -6.56 15.23
CA ASP A 123 13.86 -5.10 15.24
C ASP A 123 14.07 -4.50 13.83
N VAL A 124 14.76 -5.22 12.94
CA VAL A 124 15.06 -4.74 11.58
C VAL A 124 13.79 -4.68 10.74
N THR A 125 12.94 -5.70 10.85
CA THR A 125 11.65 -5.69 10.15
C THR A 125 10.70 -4.65 10.76
N VAL A 126 10.70 -4.48 12.10
CA VAL A 126 9.92 -3.42 12.76
C VAL A 126 10.29 -2.04 12.24
N ASP A 127 11.58 -1.73 12.19
CA ASP A 127 12.10 -0.44 11.70
C ASP A 127 11.64 -0.16 10.27
N MET A 128 11.80 -1.14 9.38
CA MET A 128 11.34 -1.06 7.98
C MET A 128 9.83 -0.81 7.87
N LEU A 129 9.00 -1.55 8.60
CA LEU A 129 7.54 -1.37 8.53
C LEU A 129 7.09 -0.03 9.13
N ILE A 130 7.79 0.49 10.15
CA ILE A 130 7.54 1.83 10.71
C ILE A 130 7.83 2.91 9.67
N GLU A 131 8.94 2.81 8.94
CA GLU A 131 9.29 3.76 7.88
C GLU A 131 8.23 3.79 6.78
N GLN A 132 7.84 2.61 6.29
CA GLN A 132 6.75 2.49 5.30
C GLN A 132 5.46 3.10 5.84
N LYS A 133 5.05 2.76 7.07
CA LYS A 133 3.81 3.29 7.66
C LYS A 133 3.84 4.80 7.81
N ALA A 134 4.98 5.38 8.18
CA ALA A 134 5.14 6.84 8.30
C ALA A 134 4.95 7.55 6.96
N TYR A 135 5.46 6.97 5.87
CA TYR A 135 5.18 7.45 4.51
C TYR A 135 3.68 7.38 4.20
N ILE A 136 3.04 6.24 4.46
CA ILE A 136 1.62 6.04 4.19
C ILE A 136 0.74 7.03 4.98
N ASP A 137 1.03 7.26 6.26
CA ASP A 137 0.32 8.25 7.08
C ASP A 137 0.41 9.67 6.50
N LYS A 138 1.59 10.04 5.96
CA LYS A 138 1.80 11.32 5.30
C LYS A 138 0.97 11.43 4.01
N VAL A 139 0.92 10.37 3.19
CA VAL A 139 0.12 10.33 1.96
C VAL A 139 -1.38 10.46 2.27
N ILE A 140 -1.87 9.73 3.28
CA ILE A 140 -3.27 9.81 3.72
C ILE A 140 -3.63 11.24 4.11
N TRP A 141 -2.78 11.92 4.88
CA TRP A 141 -3.00 13.32 5.22
C TRP A 141 -3.06 14.22 3.97
N MET A 142 -2.10 14.09 3.06
CA MET A 142 -2.06 14.93 1.85
C MET A 142 -3.30 14.75 0.98
N LEU A 143 -3.76 13.52 0.80
CA LEU A 143 -4.96 13.21 -0.01
C LEU A 143 -6.26 13.67 0.67
N TRP A 144 -6.37 13.56 2.00
CA TRP A 144 -7.50 14.15 2.72
C TRP A 144 -7.50 15.68 2.66
N ALA A 145 -6.33 16.31 2.79
CA ALA A 145 -6.17 17.76 2.66
C ALA A 145 -6.56 18.25 1.25
N TYR A 146 -6.17 17.50 0.21
CA TYR A 146 -6.62 17.72 -1.16
C TYR A 146 -8.15 17.69 -1.25
N SER A 147 -8.79 16.73 -0.57
CA SER A 147 -10.26 16.62 -0.48
C SER A 147 -10.93 17.65 0.45
N GLY A 148 -10.20 18.65 0.95
CA GLY A 148 -10.72 19.70 1.84
C GLY A 148 -10.99 19.23 3.27
N LYS A 149 -10.36 18.14 3.72
CA LYS A 149 -10.56 17.53 5.05
C LYS A 149 -9.26 17.49 5.85
N ASN A 150 -9.36 17.27 7.16
CA ASN A 150 -8.17 16.98 7.96
C ASN A 150 -7.67 15.54 7.76
N ALA A 151 -6.52 15.18 8.36
CA ALA A 151 -5.89 13.86 8.21
C ALA A 151 -6.77 12.66 8.62
N LEU A 152 -7.90 12.89 9.30
CA LEU A 152 -8.85 11.86 9.72
C LEU A 152 -10.10 11.83 8.82
N GLY A 153 -10.09 12.54 7.69
CA GLY A 153 -11.21 12.63 6.76
C GLY A 153 -12.45 13.32 7.33
N LYS A 154 -12.26 14.17 8.35
CA LYS A 154 -13.30 15.02 8.96
C LYS A 154 -13.29 16.44 8.39
#